data_AF-A0A8B2NMW0-F1
#
_entry.id   AF-A0A8B2NMW0-F1
#
_cell.length_a   1.000
_cell.length_b   1.000
_cell.length_c   1.000
_cell.angle_alpha   90.00
_cell.angle_beta   90.00
_cell.angle_gamma   90.00
#
_symmetry.space_group_name_H-M   'P 1'
#
loop_
_entity.id
_entity.type
_entity.pdbx_description
1 polymer ?
#
loop_
_entity_poly.entity_id
_entity_poly.type
_entity_poly.pdbx_seq_one_letter_code
_entity_poly.pdbx_strand_id
1 'polypeptide(L)'
;MSIKVNLPRYVIVRPLSGGRSGFYWNPPHRDKARATKDGITFPFNIIALGVDLGQRELDDAARTWNVALDEWRAELNIMRDASSVLPSKYGTIDWLIDQYVKSRDYAANVSDRTARTYRNVFKQVGNLPTKSEQTPRFGQVSTRSITPRAADKIYEAMCEGGKFRRGEMAIKQMRRAWDVVGRLYPDTMPTPERNPWRGVALVRRASTPKAAVTRDVVYHFAEEALRQGKPEAAAAAVVCFEWLQRPENTIQHFTWASYDPPAHRGWVSVQHHKTGVEGWHPLADPRTGERLYPEAEAVLACVPRRGLLVCLNAGGKPYATQAFAKLVARIRDKALRDDPERNAALTGFTLDACRHGGMTELEEAGLTEGEGMALSAHKQAKAYHGYAKRTQERAVGPSLKRRAFRVAAEAPNGTSENAGQTTGRNASADSG
;
A
#
# COMPACT_ATOMS: atom_id res chain seq x y z
N MET A 1 -64.98 2.29 -0.97
CA MET A 1 -64.44 3.16 0.10
C MET A 1 -63.10 3.71 -0.38
N SER A 2 -62.96 5.02 -0.58
CA SER A 2 -61.70 5.63 -1.02
C SER A 2 -60.75 5.71 0.19
N ILE A 3 -59.69 4.90 0.21
CA ILE A 3 -58.65 5.01 1.24
C ILE A 3 -57.97 6.36 1.06
N LYS A 4 -58.11 7.25 2.06
CA LYS A 4 -57.49 8.57 2.04
C LYS A 4 -56.03 8.44 2.44
N VAL A 5 -55.14 8.40 1.45
CA VAL A 5 -53.68 8.34 1.66
C VAL A 5 -53.03 9.70 1.41
N ASN A 6 -51.97 10.00 2.16
CA ASN A 6 -51.08 11.12 1.89
C ASN A 6 -50.06 10.68 0.84
N LEU A 7 -49.98 11.41 -0.27
CA LEU A 7 -49.10 11.04 -1.38
C LEU A 7 -47.63 11.35 -1.04
N PRO A 8 -46.73 10.35 -1.10
CA PRO A 8 -45.29 10.58 -0.95
C PRO A 8 -44.72 11.45 -2.08
N ARG A 9 -43.48 11.93 -1.91
CA ARG A 9 -42.76 12.71 -2.94
C ARG A 9 -42.86 12.01 -4.30
N TYR A 10 -43.29 12.80 -5.30
CA TYR A 10 -43.37 12.41 -6.70
C TYR A 10 -44.37 11.30 -7.02
N VAL A 11 -45.28 10.96 -6.10
CA VAL A 11 -46.35 10.01 -6.36
C VAL A 11 -47.58 10.72 -6.92
N ILE A 12 -48.17 10.15 -7.96
CA ILE A 12 -49.46 10.53 -8.51
C ILE A 12 -50.44 9.36 -8.39
N VAL A 13 -51.72 9.68 -8.21
CA VAL A 13 -52.81 8.70 -8.24
C VAL A 13 -53.55 8.81 -9.57
N ARG A 14 -53.94 7.68 -10.15
CA ARG A 14 -54.83 7.62 -11.31
C ARG A 14 -55.99 6.66 -11.03
N PRO A 15 -57.24 7.06 -11.31
CA PRO A 15 -58.36 6.14 -11.24
C PRO A 15 -58.22 5.07 -12.31
N LEU A 16 -58.52 3.82 -11.95
CA LEU A 16 -58.55 2.67 -12.85
C LEU A 16 -59.99 2.21 -13.08
N SER A 17 -60.19 1.44 -14.16
CA SER A 17 -61.46 0.77 -14.44
C SER A 17 -61.90 -0.06 -13.23
N GLY A 18 -63.16 0.07 -12.83
CA GLY A 18 -63.72 -0.62 -11.65
C GLY A 18 -63.57 0.12 -10.32
N GLY A 19 -63.26 1.42 -10.33
CA GLY A 19 -63.27 2.27 -9.13
C GLY A 19 -62.05 2.14 -8.22
N ARG A 20 -60.98 1.50 -8.72
CA ARG A 20 -59.71 1.28 -8.02
C ARG A 20 -58.74 2.45 -8.22
N SER A 21 -57.80 2.63 -7.31
CA SER A 21 -56.77 3.68 -7.39
C SER A 21 -55.40 3.09 -7.69
N GLY A 22 -54.84 3.42 -8.85
CA GLY A 22 -53.46 3.08 -9.20
C GLY A 22 -52.49 4.17 -8.75
N PHE A 23 -51.39 3.80 -8.13
CA PHE A 23 -50.33 4.71 -7.68
C PHE A 23 -49.10 4.59 -8.58
N TYR A 24 -48.55 5.75 -8.96
CA TYR A 24 -47.40 5.83 -9.85
C TYR A 24 -46.37 6.81 -9.31
N TRP A 25 -45.09 6.42 -9.32
CA TRP A 25 -43.99 7.33 -9.09
C TRP A 25 -43.64 8.03 -10.41
N ASN A 26 -43.72 9.36 -10.41
CA ASN A 26 -43.58 10.21 -11.57
C ASN A 26 -42.36 11.13 -11.40
N PRO A 27 -41.22 10.84 -12.05
CA PRO A 27 -40.01 11.62 -11.87
C PRO A 27 -40.21 13.10 -12.24
N PRO A 28 -39.58 14.05 -11.54
CA PRO A 28 -39.74 15.47 -11.84
C PRO A 28 -39.26 15.83 -13.25
N HIS A 29 -40.13 16.46 -14.04
CA HIS A 29 -39.81 16.90 -15.41
C HIS A 29 -38.59 17.84 -15.46
N ARG A 30 -38.39 18.65 -14.41
CA ARG A 30 -37.23 19.57 -14.30
C ARG A 30 -35.90 18.82 -14.30
N ASP A 31 -35.82 17.65 -13.68
CA ASP A 31 -34.58 16.86 -13.62
C ASP A 31 -34.25 16.26 -15.00
N LYS A 32 -35.28 15.78 -15.71
CA LYS A 32 -35.14 15.28 -17.08
C LYS A 32 -34.69 16.38 -18.05
N ALA A 33 -35.32 17.55 -17.98
CA ALA A 33 -34.93 18.71 -18.79
C ALA A 33 -33.49 19.16 -18.50
N ARG A 34 -33.11 19.16 -17.22
CA ARG A 34 -31.75 19.53 -16.78
C ARG A 34 -30.69 18.51 -17.23
N ALA A 35 -30.98 17.22 -17.14
CA ALA A 35 -30.07 16.17 -17.64
C ALA A 35 -29.89 16.25 -19.16
N THR A 36 -30.98 16.47 -19.90
CA THR A 36 -30.97 16.62 -21.36
C THR A 36 -30.13 17.82 -21.79
N LYS A 37 -30.28 18.97 -21.11
CA LYS A 37 -29.45 20.17 -21.37
C LYS A 37 -27.96 19.89 -21.23
N ASP A 38 -27.60 19.01 -20.31
CA ASP A 38 -26.20 18.71 -19.99
C ASP A 38 -25.68 17.48 -20.76
N GLY A 39 -26.45 16.95 -21.71
CA GLY A 39 -26.07 15.79 -22.53
C GLY A 39 -25.98 14.48 -21.75
N ILE A 40 -26.66 14.39 -20.59
CA ILE A 40 -26.65 13.22 -19.70
C ILE A 40 -27.96 12.46 -19.83
N THR A 41 -27.90 11.14 -19.98
CA THR A 41 -29.07 10.27 -20.01
C THR A 41 -29.82 10.32 -18.68
N PHE A 42 -31.12 10.65 -18.73
CA PHE A 42 -32.02 10.60 -17.57
C PHE A 42 -32.56 9.17 -17.40
N PRO A 43 -32.22 8.44 -16.32
CA PRO A 43 -32.48 7.00 -16.25
C PRO A 43 -33.88 6.63 -15.72
N PHE A 44 -34.70 7.63 -15.36
CA PHE A 44 -36.00 7.38 -14.72
C PHE A 44 -37.17 7.60 -15.69
N ASN A 45 -38.13 6.67 -15.63
CA ASN A 45 -39.44 6.78 -16.28
C ASN A 45 -40.55 6.78 -15.21
N ILE A 46 -41.80 6.93 -15.64
CA ILE A 46 -42.96 6.73 -14.74
C ILE A 46 -43.02 5.25 -14.35
N ILE A 47 -43.19 4.96 -13.06
CA ILE A 47 -43.17 3.59 -12.53
C ILE A 47 -44.47 3.33 -11.76
N ALA A 48 -45.13 2.22 -12.06
CA ALA A 48 -46.28 1.76 -11.28
C ALA A 48 -45.82 1.25 -9.91
N LEU A 49 -46.39 1.79 -8.83
CA LEU A 49 -46.09 1.37 -7.47
C LEU A 49 -47.04 0.28 -6.97
N GLY A 50 -48.29 0.30 -7.45
CA GLY A 50 -49.32 -0.68 -7.09
C GLY A 50 -50.73 -0.13 -7.21
N VAL A 51 -51.72 -0.91 -6.77
CA VAL A 51 -53.15 -0.55 -6.82
C VAL A 51 -53.75 -0.73 -5.42
N ASP A 52 -54.53 0.25 -4.97
CA ASP A 52 -55.22 0.28 -3.67
C ASP A 52 -54.29 0.04 -2.46
N LEU A 53 -53.04 0.52 -2.56
CA LEU A 53 -52.04 0.39 -1.49
C LEU A 53 -52.44 1.14 -0.22
N GLY A 54 -52.15 0.55 0.94
CA GLY A 54 -52.20 1.25 2.22
C GLY A 54 -51.06 2.27 2.36
N GLN A 55 -51.17 3.20 3.32
CA GLN A 55 -50.19 4.28 3.49
C GLN A 55 -48.75 3.78 3.61
N ARG A 56 -48.51 2.76 4.46
CA ARG A 56 -47.17 2.23 4.71
C ARG A 56 -46.56 1.57 3.47
N GLU A 57 -47.36 0.80 2.73
CA GLU A 57 -46.92 0.12 1.50
C GLU A 57 -46.59 1.14 0.41
N LEU A 58 -47.40 2.19 0.31
CA LEU A 58 -47.15 3.30 -0.62
C LEU A 58 -45.88 4.07 -0.27
N ASP A 59 -45.65 4.34 1.02
CA ASP A 59 -44.45 5.03 1.51
C ASP A 59 -43.19 4.21 1.19
N ASP A 60 -43.20 2.91 1.47
CA ASP A 60 -42.06 2.01 1.23
C ASP A 60 -41.77 1.85 -0.27
N ALA A 61 -42.81 1.69 -1.09
CA ALA A 61 -42.66 1.60 -2.55
C ALA A 61 -42.11 2.90 -3.15
N ALA A 62 -42.56 4.06 -2.68
CA ALA A 62 -42.07 5.36 -3.14
C ALA A 62 -40.65 5.68 -2.62
N ARG A 63 -40.28 5.21 -1.43
CA ARG A 63 -38.97 5.48 -0.80
C ARG A 63 -37.82 4.99 -1.66
N THR A 64 -37.92 3.78 -2.21
CA THR A 64 -36.86 3.20 -3.07
C THR A 64 -36.53 4.12 -4.24
N TRP A 65 -37.54 4.66 -4.92
CA TRP A 65 -37.35 5.54 -6.07
C TRP A 65 -36.93 6.96 -5.70
N ASN A 66 -37.41 7.47 -4.55
CA ASN A 66 -36.96 8.75 -4.02
C ASN A 66 -35.49 8.74 -3.63
N VAL A 67 -35.02 7.66 -2.99
CA VAL A 67 -33.59 7.47 -2.66
C VAL A 67 -32.76 7.38 -3.94
N ALA A 68 -33.17 6.56 -4.91
CA ALA A 68 -32.45 6.44 -6.17
C ALA A 68 -32.35 7.78 -6.94
N LEU A 69 -33.41 8.59 -6.95
CA LEU A 69 -33.39 9.92 -7.56
C LEU A 69 -32.47 10.88 -6.80
N ASP A 70 -32.48 10.86 -5.47
CA ASP A 70 -31.64 11.74 -4.65
C ASP A 70 -30.14 11.34 -4.77
N GLU A 71 -29.82 10.04 -4.86
CA GLU A 71 -28.47 9.53 -5.15
C GLU A 71 -27.99 9.97 -6.55
N TRP A 72 -28.83 9.77 -7.57
CA TRP A 72 -28.50 10.22 -8.93
C TRP A 72 -28.30 11.74 -9.02
N ARG A 73 -29.06 12.54 -8.26
CA ARG A 73 -28.84 14.00 -8.17
C ARG A 73 -27.50 14.33 -7.50
N ALA A 74 -27.11 13.59 -6.46
CA ALA A 74 -25.82 13.76 -5.80
C ALA A 74 -24.66 13.43 -6.75
N GLU A 75 -24.76 12.32 -7.48
CA GLU A 75 -23.79 11.93 -8.52
C GLU A 75 -23.69 12.97 -9.63
N LEU A 76 -24.82 13.48 -10.12
CA LEU A 76 -24.85 14.55 -11.11
C LEU A 76 -24.17 15.83 -10.62
N ASN A 77 -24.37 16.22 -9.37
CA ASN A 77 -23.71 17.39 -8.81
C ASN A 77 -22.20 17.15 -8.69
N ILE A 78 -21.76 15.94 -8.35
CA ILE A 78 -20.34 15.56 -8.35
C ILE A 78 -19.75 15.61 -9.77
N MET A 79 -20.45 15.08 -10.78
CA MET A 79 -20.02 15.13 -12.17
C MET A 79 -19.97 16.56 -12.71
N ARG A 80 -20.93 17.42 -12.32
CA ARG A 80 -20.94 18.84 -12.66
C ARG A 80 -19.85 19.61 -11.92
N ASP A 81 -19.55 19.29 -10.67
CA ASP A 81 -18.40 19.87 -9.95
C ASP A 81 -17.06 19.44 -10.54
N ALA A 82 -17.00 18.27 -11.17
CA ALA A 82 -15.84 17.83 -11.95
C ALA A 82 -15.76 18.51 -13.34
N SER A 83 -16.91 18.91 -13.90
CA SER A 83 -17.03 19.53 -15.24
C SER A 83 -17.15 21.06 -15.22
N SER A 84 -17.31 21.67 -14.04
CA SER A 84 -17.38 23.13 -13.82
C SER A 84 -16.00 23.80 -13.73
N VAL A 85 -14.93 23.03 -13.96
CA VAL A 85 -13.61 23.59 -14.22
C VAL A 85 -13.67 24.22 -15.60
N LEU A 86 -13.93 25.54 -15.65
CA LEU A 86 -13.50 26.35 -16.79
C LEU A 86 -12.10 25.89 -17.18
N PRO A 87 -11.81 25.62 -18.46
CA PRO A 87 -10.50 25.13 -18.86
C PRO A 87 -9.43 26.03 -18.24
N SER A 88 -8.47 25.41 -17.55
CA SER A 88 -7.45 26.10 -16.78
C SER A 88 -6.85 27.22 -17.60
N LYS A 89 -6.99 28.46 -17.11
CA LYS A 89 -6.57 29.66 -17.85
C LYS A 89 -5.10 29.53 -18.22
N TYR A 90 -4.78 29.76 -19.49
CA TYR A 90 -3.42 29.61 -20.01
C TYR A 90 -2.41 30.39 -19.16
N GLY A 91 -1.29 29.74 -18.81
CA GLY A 91 -0.25 30.34 -17.98
C GLY A 91 -0.56 30.45 -16.48
N THR A 92 -1.62 29.80 -15.96
CA THR A 92 -1.85 29.67 -14.51
C THR A 92 -1.24 28.39 -13.93
N ILE A 93 -1.29 28.25 -12.60
CA ILE A 93 -0.84 27.06 -11.88
C ILE A 93 -1.71 25.83 -12.19
N ASP A 94 -3.03 25.97 -12.30
CA ASP A 94 -3.92 24.88 -12.71
C ASP A 94 -3.57 24.43 -14.15
N TRP A 95 -3.27 25.38 -15.04
CA TRP A 95 -2.83 25.05 -16.39
C TRP A 95 -1.49 24.31 -16.40
N LEU A 96 -0.52 24.76 -15.60
CA LEU A 96 0.77 24.09 -15.40
C LEU A 96 0.58 22.64 -14.95
N ILE A 97 -0.29 22.41 -13.96
CA ILE A 97 -0.59 21.07 -13.43
C ILE A 97 -1.21 20.20 -14.53
N ASP A 98 -2.18 20.72 -15.27
CA ASP A 98 -2.84 20.00 -16.35
C ASP A 98 -1.88 19.59 -17.46
N GLN A 99 -0.99 20.52 -17.88
CA GLN A 99 0.03 20.21 -18.88
C GLN A 99 1.03 19.16 -18.39
N TYR A 100 1.42 19.23 -17.12
CA TYR A 100 2.31 18.22 -16.55
C TYR A 100 1.65 16.84 -16.52
N VAL A 101 0.41 16.73 -16.06
CA VAL A 101 -0.32 15.44 -16.00
C VAL A 101 -0.53 14.84 -17.40
N LYS A 102 -0.67 15.68 -18.44
CA LYS A 102 -0.77 15.25 -19.84
C LYS A 102 0.59 14.96 -20.51
N SER A 103 1.70 15.29 -19.86
CA SER A 103 3.03 15.16 -20.46
C SER A 103 3.49 13.70 -20.56
N ARG A 104 4.34 13.43 -21.56
CA ARG A 104 5.05 12.14 -21.68
C ARG A 104 5.87 11.82 -20.42
N ASP A 105 6.42 12.83 -19.75
CA ASP A 105 7.20 12.63 -18.53
C ASP A 105 6.35 12.02 -17.41
N TYR A 106 5.13 12.54 -17.22
CA TYR A 106 4.20 11.99 -16.24
C TYR A 106 3.78 10.57 -16.61
N ALA A 107 3.40 10.34 -17.87
CA ALA A 107 2.99 9.03 -18.34
C ALA A 107 4.10 7.96 -18.21
N ALA A 108 5.36 8.31 -18.48
CA ALA A 108 6.47 7.38 -18.44
C ALA A 108 6.98 7.09 -17.02
N ASN A 109 6.88 8.05 -16.10
CA ASN A 109 7.55 7.97 -14.79
C ASN A 109 6.58 7.81 -13.61
N VAL A 110 5.27 7.94 -13.81
CA VAL A 110 4.27 7.86 -12.74
C VAL A 110 3.35 6.67 -12.95
N SER A 111 3.50 5.65 -12.10
CA SER A 111 2.56 4.51 -12.07
C SER A 111 1.14 4.94 -11.71
N ASP A 112 0.14 4.19 -12.19
CA ASP A 112 -1.28 4.45 -11.91
C ASP A 112 -1.60 4.60 -10.43
N ARG A 113 -0.99 3.75 -9.60
CA ARG A 113 -1.11 3.79 -8.13
C ARG A 113 -0.67 5.14 -7.57
N THR A 114 0.49 5.63 -8.01
CA THR A 114 1.06 6.89 -7.53
C THR A 114 0.35 8.10 -8.14
N ALA A 115 -0.15 7.98 -9.37
CA ALA A 115 -0.82 9.05 -10.10
C ALA A 115 -2.00 9.64 -9.31
N ARG A 116 -2.81 8.78 -8.67
CA ARG A 116 -3.91 9.22 -7.79
C ARG A 116 -3.41 10.10 -6.64
N THR A 117 -2.33 9.67 -5.97
CA THR A 117 -1.74 10.43 -4.87
C THR A 117 -1.21 11.77 -5.33
N TYR A 118 -0.50 11.81 -6.47
CA TYR A 118 0.02 13.06 -7.02
C TYR A 118 -1.09 14.02 -7.44
N ARG A 119 -2.14 13.54 -8.10
CA ARG A 119 -3.32 14.35 -8.44
C ARG A 119 -3.98 14.96 -7.21
N ASN A 120 -4.12 14.19 -6.13
CA ASN A 120 -4.67 14.72 -4.88
C ASN A 120 -3.78 15.81 -4.26
N VAL A 121 -2.46 15.66 -4.34
CA VAL A 121 -1.51 16.68 -3.86
C VAL A 121 -1.60 17.94 -4.72
N PHE A 122 -1.62 17.81 -6.05
CA PHE A 122 -1.79 18.96 -6.95
C PHE A 122 -3.11 19.70 -6.71
N LYS A 123 -4.21 18.97 -6.55
CA LYS A 123 -5.52 19.57 -6.21
C LYS A 123 -5.45 20.36 -4.91
N GLN A 124 -4.76 19.85 -3.89
CA GLN A 124 -4.61 20.56 -2.62
C GLN A 124 -3.77 21.83 -2.77
N VAL A 125 -2.65 21.76 -3.50
CA VAL A 125 -1.82 22.95 -3.80
C VAL A 125 -2.61 24.00 -4.57
N GLY A 126 -3.30 23.60 -5.64
CA GLY A 126 -4.11 24.51 -6.46
C GLY A 126 -5.28 25.14 -5.70
N ASN A 127 -5.82 24.44 -4.69
CA ASN A 127 -6.92 24.93 -3.85
C ASN A 127 -6.48 25.77 -2.65
N LEU A 128 -5.18 25.98 -2.43
CA LEU A 128 -4.74 26.85 -1.34
C LEU A 128 -5.32 28.27 -1.53
N PRO A 129 -5.87 28.88 -0.45
CA PRO A 129 -6.45 30.21 -0.55
C PRO A 129 -5.37 31.25 -0.81
N THR A 130 -5.70 32.30 -1.57
CA THR A 130 -4.88 33.49 -1.69
C THR A 130 -5.56 34.70 -1.05
N LYS A 131 -4.82 35.81 -0.93
CA LYS A 131 -5.36 37.08 -0.43
C LYS A 131 -6.06 37.91 -1.52
N SER A 132 -6.00 37.50 -2.78
CA SER A 132 -6.61 38.23 -3.90
C SER A 132 -8.04 37.75 -4.13
N GLU A 133 -8.98 38.68 -4.20
CA GLU A 133 -10.37 38.39 -4.57
C GLU A 133 -10.51 37.96 -6.03
N GLN A 134 -9.60 38.38 -6.92
CA GLN A 134 -9.61 38.03 -8.35
C GLN A 134 -9.05 36.63 -8.60
N THR A 135 -8.10 36.18 -7.79
CA THR A 135 -7.54 34.81 -7.83
C THR A 135 -7.65 34.16 -6.45
N PRO A 136 -8.87 33.85 -5.97
CA PRO A 136 -9.08 33.36 -4.61
C PRO A 136 -8.35 32.04 -4.33
N ARG A 137 -8.03 31.25 -5.36
CA ARG A 137 -7.21 30.03 -5.24
C ARG A 137 -5.85 30.18 -5.90
N PHE A 138 -4.85 29.50 -5.33
CA PHE A 138 -3.48 29.48 -5.85
C PHE A 138 -3.39 28.95 -7.29
N GLY A 139 -4.24 27.98 -7.64
CA GLY A 139 -4.35 27.42 -8.99
C GLY A 139 -4.66 28.45 -10.08
N GLN A 140 -5.31 29.56 -9.72
CA GLN A 140 -5.68 30.64 -10.64
C GLN A 140 -4.56 31.67 -10.81
N VAL A 141 -3.51 31.60 -9.99
CA VAL A 141 -2.38 32.55 -10.02
C VAL A 141 -1.53 32.28 -11.26
N SER A 142 -1.04 33.37 -11.88
CA SER A 142 -0.11 33.29 -13.00
C SER A 142 1.21 32.65 -12.58
N THR A 143 1.74 31.77 -13.42
CA THR A 143 3.06 31.15 -13.18
C THR A 143 4.17 32.20 -13.15
N ARG A 144 4.05 33.28 -13.91
CA ARG A 144 5.05 34.36 -13.94
C ARG A 144 5.15 35.17 -12.64
N SER A 145 4.10 35.17 -11.82
CA SER A 145 4.08 35.92 -10.55
C SER A 145 4.56 35.12 -9.34
N ILE A 146 4.88 33.85 -9.49
CA ILE A 146 5.30 33.00 -8.36
C ILE A 146 6.75 33.30 -7.98
N THR A 147 6.96 33.62 -6.71
CA THR A 147 8.28 33.87 -6.13
C THR A 147 8.74 32.70 -5.27
N PRO A 148 10.05 32.54 -4.99
CA PRO A 148 10.55 31.55 -4.03
C PRO A 148 9.88 31.67 -2.65
N ARG A 149 9.67 32.90 -2.16
CA ARG A 149 8.97 33.14 -0.89
C ARG A 149 7.52 32.64 -0.89
N ALA A 150 6.85 32.66 -2.05
CA ALA A 150 5.52 32.06 -2.18
C ALA A 150 5.58 30.53 -2.09
N ALA A 151 6.61 29.90 -2.69
CA ALA A 151 6.83 28.46 -2.59
C ALA A 151 7.10 28.02 -1.14
N ASP A 152 7.85 28.80 -0.36
CA ASP A 152 8.08 28.53 1.07
C ASP A 152 6.77 28.58 1.87
N LYS A 153 5.92 29.60 1.65
CA LYS A 153 4.61 29.70 2.31
C LYS A 153 3.67 28.55 1.94
N ILE A 154 3.74 28.08 0.69
CA ILE A 154 2.97 26.93 0.24
C ILE A 154 3.47 25.66 0.93
N TYR A 155 4.78 25.50 1.09
CA TYR A 155 5.34 24.39 1.84
C TYR A 155 4.84 24.41 3.29
N GLU A 156 4.88 25.55 3.96
CA GLU A 156 4.37 25.74 5.33
C GLU A 156 2.89 25.36 5.44
N ALA A 157 2.04 25.90 4.54
CA ALA A 157 0.62 25.58 4.50
C ALA A 157 0.36 24.09 4.27
N MET A 158 1.13 23.44 3.39
CA MET A 158 1.00 21.99 3.15
C MET A 158 1.51 21.13 4.30
N CYS A 159 2.32 21.70 5.20
CA CYS A 159 2.81 21.05 6.41
C CYS A 159 1.89 21.25 7.63
N GLU A 160 0.87 22.11 7.53
CA GLU A 160 -0.07 22.41 8.61
C GLU A 160 -0.69 21.12 9.20
N GLY A 161 -0.75 21.07 10.54
CA GLY A 161 -1.16 19.87 11.28
C GLY A 161 -0.16 18.72 11.21
N GLY A 162 1.14 19.01 11.07
CA GLY A 162 2.21 18.01 11.09
C GLY A 162 2.33 17.18 9.79
N LYS A 163 1.73 17.64 8.70
CA LYS A 163 1.66 16.92 7.41
C LYS A 163 2.92 17.06 6.56
N PHE A 164 4.09 17.05 7.19
CA PHE A 164 5.39 17.28 6.55
C PHE A 164 5.68 16.41 5.33
N ARG A 165 5.30 15.12 5.37
CA ARG A 165 5.48 14.20 4.21
C ARG A 165 4.68 14.66 2.98
N ARG A 166 3.52 15.25 3.21
CA ARG A 166 2.66 15.78 2.17
C ARG A 166 3.23 17.09 1.61
N GLY A 167 3.69 18.00 2.48
CA GLY A 167 4.40 19.21 2.06
C GLY A 167 5.63 18.90 1.22
N GLU A 168 6.46 17.97 1.67
CA GLU A 168 7.63 17.50 0.92
C GLU A 168 7.23 16.96 -0.47
N MET A 169 6.16 16.17 -0.55
CA MET A 169 5.65 15.67 -1.82
C MET A 169 5.14 16.79 -2.72
N ALA A 170 4.40 17.76 -2.18
CA ALA A 170 3.90 18.92 -2.92
C ALA A 170 5.04 19.68 -3.60
N ILE A 171 6.09 20.03 -2.85
CA ILE A 171 7.24 20.78 -3.38
C ILE A 171 7.99 19.98 -4.44
N LYS A 172 8.23 18.68 -4.22
CA LYS A 172 8.90 17.83 -5.22
C LYS A 172 8.09 17.73 -6.52
N GLN A 173 6.78 17.54 -6.42
CA GLN A 173 5.93 17.41 -7.59
C GLN A 173 5.74 18.74 -8.33
N MET A 174 5.57 19.86 -7.61
CA MET A 174 5.49 21.18 -8.23
C MET A 174 6.81 21.58 -8.89
N ARG A 175 7.95 21.26 -8.28
CA ARG A 175 9.27 21.44 -8.90
C ARG A 175 9.38 20.68 -10.22
N ARG A 176 9.01 19.39 -10.23
CA ARG A 176 9.05 18.56 -11.45
C ARG A 176 8.10 19.07 -12.52
N ALA A 177 6.87 19.42 -12.14
CA ALA A 177 5.88 19.98 -13.07
C ALA A 177 6.41 21.26 -13.73
N TRP A 178 7.02 22.15 -12.94
CA TRP A 178 7.62 23.37 -13.44
C TRP A 178 8.76 23.11 -14.43
N ASP A 179 9.70 22.22 -14.09
CA ASP A 179 10.83 21.90 -14.98
C ASP A 179 10.35 21.31 -16.32
N VAL A 180 9.37 20.40 -16.27
CA VAL A 180 8.85 19.73 -17.47
C VAL A 180 8.07 20.69 -18.35
N VAL A 181 7.13 21.44 -17.79
CA VAL A 181 6.26 22.33 -18.57
C VAL A 181 7.01 23.58 -18.98
N GLY A 182 7.92 24.11 -18.16
CA GLY A 182 8.79 25.23 -18.52
C GLY A 182 9.65 24.94 -19.75
N ARG A 183 10.14 23.70 -19.88
CA ARG A 183 10.83 23.24 -21.09
C ARG A 183 9.92 23.12 -22.32
N LEU A 184 8.66 22.73 -22.13
CA LEU A 184 7.70 22.54 -23.23
C LEU A 184 7.05 23.86 -23.69
N TYR A 185 6.97 24.87 -22.82
CA TYR A 185 6.29 26.14 -23.06
C TYR A 185 7.15 27.33 -22.62
N PRO A 186 8.34 27.53 -23.23
CA PRO A 186 9.30 28.55 -22.81
C PRO A 186 8.79 29.99 -22.94
N ASP A 187 7.88 30.25 -23.89
CA ASP A 187 7.30 31.60 -24.07
C ASP A 187 6.27 31.94 -22.99
N THR A 188 5.73 30.94 -22.30
CA THR A 188 4.67 31.12 -21.31
C THR A 188 5.20 31.10 -19.89
N MET A 189 6.13 30.18 -19.63
CA MET A 189 6.71 29.93 -18.32
C MET A 189 8.05 30.64 -18.17
N PRO A 190 8.39 31.13 -16.96
CA PRO A 190 9.78 31.45 -16.65
C PRO A 190 10.68 30.24 -16.90
N THR A 191 11.92 30.50 -17.32
CA THR A 191 12.88 29.44 -17.64
C THR A 191 13.08 28.49 -16.44
N PRO A 192 13.45 27.21 -16.67
CA PRO A 192 13.64 26.23 -15.59
C PRO A 192 14.65 26.65 -14.51
N GLU A 193 15.62 27.50 -14.84
CA GLU A 193 16.58 28.07 -13.89
C GLU A 193 15.91 28.99 -12.86
N ARG A 194 14.78 29.60 -13.23
CA ARG A 194 13.95 30.45 -12.38
C ARG A 194 12.81 29.69 -11.67
N ASN A 195 12.94 28.37 -11.54
CA ASN A 195 11.95 27.54 -10.85
C ASN A 195 11.85 27.90 -9.35
N PRO A 196 10.72 28.46 -8.88
CA PRO A 196 10.58 28.97 -7.51
C PRO A 196 10.55 27.86 -6.46
N TRP A 197 10.36 26.60 -6.87
CA TRP A 197 10.31 25.43 -5.99
C TRP A 197 11.70 24.85 -5.72
N ARG A 198 12.74 25.33 -6.41
CA ARG A 198 14.15 25.00 -6.12
C ARG A 198 14.59 25.78 -4.88
N GLY A 199 15.33 25.14 -3.98
CA GLY A 199 15.84 25.79 -2.76
C GLY A 199 14.91 25.78 -1.54
N VAL A 200 13.61 25.45 -1.70
CA VAL A 200 12.68 25.33 -0.57
C VAL A 200 13.24 24.37 0.49
N ALA A 201 13.46 24.90 1.70
CA ALA A 201 14.04 24.17 2.82
C ALA A 201 13.01 23.21 3.42
N LEU A 202 13.24 21.91 3.24
CA LEU A 202 12.36 20.87 3.78
C LEU A 202 12.71 20.57 5.23
N VAL A 203 11.67 20.44 6.07
CA VAL A 203 11.82 20.05 7.48
C VAL A 203 12.45 18.66 7.54
N ARG A 204 13.60 18.58 8.22
CA ARG A 204 14.26 17.30 8.50
C ARG A 204 13.41 16.52 9.49
N ARG A 205 12.89 15.38 9.06
CA ARG A 205 12.11 14.49 9.92
C ARG A 205 13.01 13.47 10.58
N ALA A 206 12.87 13.31 11.89
CA ALA A 206 13.34 12.10 12.55
C ALA A 206 12.51 10.93 11.98
N SER A 207 13.17 9.96 11.37
CA SER A 207 12.51 8.72 10.97
C SER A 207 12.44 7.83 12.20
N THR A 208 11.26 7.65 12.78
CA THR A 208 11.07 6.62 13.79
C THR A 208 11.41 5.27 13.16
N PRO A 209 12.34 4.48 13.73
CA PRO A 209 12.57 3.13 13.27
C PRO A 209 11.26 2.36 13.31
N LYS A 210 10.92 1.71 12.20
CA LYS A 210 9.79 0.77 12.21
C LYS A 210 10.02 -0.32 13.26
N ALA A 211 8.96 -0.77 13.91
CA ALA A 211 9.02 -1.88 14.85
C ALA A 211 9.48 -3.17 14.15
N ALA A 212 10.07 -4.07 14.93
CA ALA A 212 10.41 -5.45 14.56
C ALA A 212 9.88 -6.34 15.68
N VAL A 213 9.40 -7.54 15.34
CA VAL A 213 8.95 -8.55 16.31
C VAL A 213 9.82 -9.80 16.18
N THR A 214 9.95 -10.57 17.26
CA THR A 214 10.70 -11.84 17.25
C THR A 214 9.88 -12.96 16.59
N ARG A 215 10.54 -14.06 16.23
CA ARG A 215 9.88 -15.28 15.71
C ARG A 215 8.79 -15.77 16.66
N ASP A 216 9.07 -15.85 17.95
CA ASP A 216 8.10 -16.29 18.97
C ASP A 216 6.82 -15.45 18.98
N VAL A 217 6.96 -14.12 18.86
CA VAL A 217 5.80 -13.21 18.80
C VAL A 217 4.99 -13.43 17.52
N VAL A 218 5.64 -13.77 16.40
CA VAL A 218 4.96 -14.10 15.14
C VAL A 218 4.15 -15.38 15.26
N TYR A 219 4.74 -16.45 15.79
CA TYR A 219 4.03 -17.72 15.95
C TYR A 219 2.94 -17.64 17.03
N HIS A 220 3.17 -16.90 18.11
CA HIS A 220 2.13 -16.60 19.10
C HIS A 220 0.92 -15.87 18.47
N PHE A 221 1.17 -14.90 17.59
CA PHE A 221 0.09 -14.28 16.82
C PHE A 221 -0.60 -15.28 15.87
N ALA A 222 0.17 -16.16 15.22
CA ALA A 222 -0.36 -17.15 14.29
C ALA A 222 -1.30 -18.13 15.00
N GLU A 223 -0.93 -18.64 16.18
CA GLU A 223 -1.78 -19.47 17.03
C GLU A 223 -3.09 -18.77 17.40
N GLU A 224 -3.00 -17.50 17.79
CA GLU A 224 -4.16 -16.71 18.17
C GLU A 224 -5.09 -16.42 16.98
N ALA A 225 -4.52 -16.17 15.80
CA ALA A 225 -5.28 -16.04 14.57
C ALA A 225 -5.99 -17.35 14.19
N LEU A 226 -5.33 -18.51 14.38
CA LEU A 226 -5.95 -19.82 14.19
C LEU A 226 -7.09 -20.06 15.19
N ARG A 227 -6.89 -19.76 16.48
CA ARG A 227 -7.92 -19.85 17.53
C ARG A 227 -9.15 -19.01 17.20
N GLN A 228 -8.96 -17.85 16.56
CA GLN A 228 -10.04 -16.97 16.11
C GLN A 228 -10.63 -17.33 14.74
N GLY A 229 -10.24 -18.47 14.14
CA GLY A 229 -10.74 -18.93 12.85
C GLY A 229 -10.31 -18.04 11.67
N LYS A 230 -9.10 -17.46 11.75
CA LYS A 230 -8.48 -16.60 10.74
C LYS A 230 -7.13 -17.18 10.27
N PRO A 231 -7.10 -18.41 9.71
CA PRO A 231 -5.86 -19.05 9.27
C PRO A 231 -5.14 -18.23 8.19
N GLU A 232 -5.87 -17.49 7.35
CA GLU A 232 -5.27 -16.59 6.36
C GLU A 232 -4.38 -15.49 6.98
N ALA A 233 -4.70 -15.02 8.18
CA ALA A 233 -3.91 -14.03 8.91
C ALA A 233 -2.67 -14.65 9.58
N ALA A 234 -2.81 -15.88 10.08
CA ALA A 234 -1.69 -16.67 10.59
C ALA A 234 -0.64 -16.90 9.49
N ALA A 235 -1.08 -17.41 8.33
CA ALA A 235 -0.21 -17.60 7.17
C ALA A 235 0.44 -16.29 6.71
N ALA A 236 -0.30 -15.19 6.67
CA ALA A 236 0.28 -13.90 6.29
C ALA A 236 1.42 -13.46 7.21
N ALA A 237 1.32 -13.73 8.52
CA ALA A 237 2.35 -13.39 9.50
C ALA A 237 3.63 -14.18 9.29
N VAL A 238 3.54 -15.52 9.20
CA VAL A 238 4.71 -16.38 9.00
C VAL A 238 5.36 -16.16 7.65
N VAL A 239 4.59 -15.94 6.58
CA VAL A 239 5.14 -15.62 5.24
C VAL A 239 5.88 -14.28 5.22
N CYS A 240 5.39 -13.28 5.96
CA CYS A 240 6.11 -12.02 6.07
C CYS A 240 7.42 -12.16 6.85
N PHE A 241 7.47 -13.05 7.84
CA PHE A 241 8.65 -13.27 8.70
C PHE A 241 9.68 -14.19 8.03
N GLU A 242 9.30 -15.42 7.70
CA GLU A 242 10.21 -16.49 7.25
C GLU A 242 10.68 -16.28 5.81
N TRP A 243 9.77 -15.86 4.93
CA TRP A 243 10.08 -15.62 3.51
C TRP A 243 10.24 -14.14 3.19
N LEU A 244 10.34 -13.30 4.23
CA LEU A 244 10.62 -11.88 4.15
C LEU A 244 9.74 -11.17 3.12
N GLN A 245 8.47 -11.57 2.98
CA GLN A 245 7.56 -10.96 2.01
C GLN A 245 7.02 -9.62 2.51
N ARG A 246 6.71 -8.69 1.58
CA ARG A 246 6.02 -7.46 1.97
C ARG A 246 4.57 -7.81 2.28
N PRO A 247 3.92 -7.20 3.29
CA PRO A 247 2.52 -7.49 3.59
C PRO A 247 1.60 -7.38 2.38
N GLU A 248 1.78 -6.34 1.56
CA GLU A 248 1.02 -6.15 0.33
C GLU A 248 1.19 -7.30 -0.68
N ASN A 249 2.40 -7.83 -0.81
CA ASN A 249 2.68 -8.96 -1.70
C ASN A 249 2.05 -10.24 -1.15
N THR A 250 2.22 -10.49 0.14
CA THR A 250 1.61 -11.64 0.83
C THR A 250 0.09 -11.63 0.67
N ILE A 251 -0.55 -10.48 0.82
CA ILE A 251 -2.01 -10.37 0.80
C ILE A 251 -2.57 -10.43 -0.64
N GLN A 252 -1.90 -9.79 -1.61
CA GLN A 252 -2.46 -9.57 -2.94
C GLN A 252 -1.88 -10.44 -4.05
N HIS A 253 -0.69 -11.01 -3.85
CA HIS A 253 0.06 -11.67 -4.92
C HIS A 253 0.58 -13.06 -4.54
N PHE A 254 0.64 -13.41 -3.25
CA PHE A 254 1.09 -14.74 -2.84
C PHE A 254 0.01 -15.78 -3.11
N THR A 255 0.34 -16.72 -4.00
CA THR A 255 -0.57 -17.75 -4.49
C THR A 255 -0.15 -19.14 -4.00
N TRP A 256 -1.03 -20.13 -4.13
CA TRP A 256 -0.62 -21.52 -3.92
C TRP A 256 0.41 -22.01 -4.94
N ALA A 257 0.46 -21.42 -6.14
CA ALA A 257 1.51 -21.71 -7.12
C ALA A 257 2.86 -21.04 -6.75
N SER A 258 2.87 -20.15 -5.76
CA SER A 258 4.10 -19.59 -5.21
C SER A 258 4.76 -20.53 -4.20
N TYR A 259 4.06 -21.55 -3.71
CA TYR A 259 4.51 -22.43 -2.64
C TYR A 259 4.52 -23.89 -3.11
N ASP A 260 5.71 -24.48 -3.20
CA ASP A 260 5.95 -25.83 -3.72
C ASP A 260 5.22 -26.11 -5.06
N PRO A 261 5.41 -25.29 -6.10
CA PRO A 261 4.75 -25.55 -7.38
C PRO A 261 5.29 -26.82 -8.04
N PRO A 262 4.48 -27.53 -8.85
CA PRO A 262 4.92 -28.72 -9.57
C PRO A 262 6.17 -28.51 -10.43
N ALA A 263 6.32 -27.33 -11.04
CA ALA A 263 7.46 -26.99 -11.88
C ALA A 263 8.74 -26.69 -11.08
N HIS A 264 8.64 -26.48 -9.76
CA HIS A 264 9.77 -26.10 -8.91
C HIS A 264 9.55 -26.66 -7.48
N ARG A 265 9.46 -28.00 -7.40
CA ARG A 265 9.19 -28.72 -6.14
C ARG A 265 10.27 -28.48 -5.10
N GLY A 266 9.85 -28.29 -3.85
CA GLY A 266 10.73 -28.02 -2.71
C GLY A 266 11.18 -26.57 -2.62
N TRP A 267 10.50 -25.63 -3.29
CA TRP A 267 10.85 -24.21 -3.24
C TRP A 267 9.61 -23.30 -3.13
N VAL A 268 9.87 -22.07 -2.70
CA VAL A 268 8.89 -21.00 -2.61
C VAL A 268 9.38 -19.77 -3.37
N SER A 269 8.48 -19.14 -4.13
CA SER A 269 8.75 -17.91 -4.86
C SER A 269 8.45 -16.68 -4.00
N VAL A 270 9.44 -15.80 -3.91
CA VAL A 270 9.41 -14.51 -3.23
C VAL A 270 9.36 -13.41 -4.29
N GLN A 271 8.15 -12.94 -4.63
CA GLN A 271 7.97 -11.93 -5.67
C GLN A 271 8.02 -10.49 -5.13
N HIS A 272 8.53 -9.56 -5.93
CA HIS A 272 8.47 -8.12 -5.68
C HIS A 272 7.56 -7.39 -6.69
N HIS A 273 6.31 -7.09 -6.30
CA HIS A 273 5.28 -6.55 -7.21
C HIS A 273 5.65 -5.25 -7.93
N LYS A 274 6.58 -4.45 -7.40
CA LYS A 274 6.99 -3.18 -8.05
C LYS A 274 8.09 -3.33 -9.09
N THR A 275 8.85 -4.43 -9.04
CA THR A 275 10.03 -4.62 -9.90
C THR A 275 9.94 -5.88 -10.74
N GLY A 276 8.94 -6.73 -10.50
CA GLY A 276 8.78 -8.03 -11.17
C GLY A 276 9.88 -9.04 -10.83
N VAL A 277 10.76 -8.72 -9.88
CA VAL A 277 11.86 -9.59 -9.49
C VAL A 277 11.31 -10.71 -8.63
N GLU A 278 11.63 -11.94 -8.99
CA GLU A 278 11.30 -13.15 -8.26
C GLU A 278 12.58 -13.76 -7.70
N GLY A 279 12.61 -13.98 -6.39
CA GLY A 279 13.62 -14.80 -5.72
C GLY A 279 13.03 -16.17 -5.41
N TRP A 280 13.83 -17.22 -5.46
CA TRP A 280 13.41 -18.58 -5.12
C TRP A 280 14.16 -19.03 -3.87
N HIS A 281 13.42 -19.49 -2.86
CA HIS A 281 13.99 -19.99 -1.61
C HIS A 281 13.70 -21.49 -1.49
N PRO A 282 14.69 -22.30 -1.09
CA PRO A 282 14.45 -23.72 -0.85
C PRO A 282 13.57 -23.90 0.40
N LEU A 283 12.65 -24.88 0.36
CA LEU A 283 11.83 -25.28 1.50
C LEU A 283 12.48 -26.39 2.34
N ALA A 284 13.47 -27.08 1.76
CA ALA A 284 14.30 -28.06 2.44
C ALA A 284 15.77 -27.85 2.05
N ASP A 285 16.70 -28.18 2.93
CA ASP A 285 18.12 -28.19 2.59
C ASP A 285 18.34 -29.16 1.42
N PRO A 286 18.83 -28.68 0.26
CA PRO A 286 19.06 -29.54 -0.90
C PRO A 286 20.09 -30.66 -0.66
N ARG A 287 20.89 -30.56 0.41
CA ARG A 287 21.95 -31.52 0.77
C ARG A 287 21.45 -32.61 1.71
N THR A 288 20.60 -32.28 2.67
CA THR A 288 20.15 -33.21 3.72
C THR A 288 18.69 -33.63 3.55
N GLY A 289 17.90 -32.85 2.80
CA GLY A 289 16.45 -33.02 2.69
C GLY A 289 15.67 -32.54 3.92
N GLU A 290 16.34 -31.96 4.92
CA GLU A 290 15.70 -31.43 6.13
C GLU A 290 14.87 -30.19 5.79
N ARG A 291 13.63 -30.10 6.31
CA ARG A 291 12.77 -28.94 6.07
C ARG A 291 13.32 -27.71 6.76
N LEU A 292 13.40 -26.61 6.02
CA LEU A 292 13.91 -25.34 6.51
C LEU A 292 12.85 -24.50 7.23
N TYR A 293 11.56 -24.73 6.94
CA TYR A 293 10.45 -23.94 7.50
C TYR A 293 9.28 -24.79 8.05
N PRO A 294 9.53 -25.87 8.81
CA PRO A 294 8.49 -26.84 9.13
C PRO A 294 7.28 -26.24 9.87
N GLU A 295 7.49 -25.26 10.76
CA GLU A 295 6.41 -24.62 11.52
C GLU A 295 5.59 -23.67 10.65
N ALA A 296 6.22 -22.90 9.75
CA ALA A 296 5.50 -22.04 8.83
C ALA A 296 4.66 -22.85 7.86
N GLU A 297 5.22 -23.94 7.34
CA GLU A 297 4.51 -24.87 6.47
C GLU A 297 3.33 -25.55 7.20
N ALA A 298 3.46 -25.84 8.50
CA ALA A 298 2.36 -26.32 9.34
C ALA A 298 1.24 -25.27 9.47
N VAL A 299 1.58 -24.00 9.66
CA VAL A 299 0.60 -22.90 9.67
C VAL A 299 -0.09 -22.76 8.31
N LEU A 300 0.65 -22.87 7.20
CA LEU A 300 0.07 -22.83 5.86
C LEU A 300 -0.89 -23.99 5.61
N ALA A 301 -0.61 -25.18 6.13
CA ALA A 301 -1.48 -26.36 5.99
C ALA A 301 -2.87 -26.15 6.64
N CYS A 302 -2.98 -25.27 7.63
CA CYS A 302 -4.25 -24.91 8.26
C CYS A 302 -5.12 -23.97 7.40
N VAL A 303 -4.60 -23.42 6.30
CA VAL A 303 -5.34 -22.48 5.45
C VAL A 303 -6.17 -23.24 4.42
N PRO A 304 -7.50 -23.10 4.40
CA PRO A 304 -8.32 -23.73 3.38
C PRO A 304 -8.04 -23.10 2.01
N ARG A 305 -7.88 -23.95 0.99
CA ARG A 305 -7.65 -23.54 -0.40
C ARG A 305 -8.94 -23.01 -1.05
N ARG A 306 -9.28 -21.75 -0.77
CA ARG A 306 -10.51 -21.08 -1.25
C ARG A 306 -10.41 -20.52 -2.68
N GLY A 307 -9.23 -20.55 -3.29
CA GLY A 307 -8.96 -19.97 -4.60
C GLY A 307 -7.45 -19.87 -4.85
N LEU A 308 -7.05 -19.05 -5.84
CA LEU A 308 -5.64 -18.92 -6.24
C LEU A 308 -4.75 -18.31 -5.14
N LEU A 309 -5.22 -17.24 -4.50
CA LEU A 309 -4.49 -16.56 -3.42
C LEU A 309 -4.56 -17.37 -2.12
N VAL A 310 -3.48 -17.31 -1.34
CA VAL A 310 -3.46 -17.88 0.02
C VAL A 310 -4.34 -17.04 0.96
N CYS A 311 -4.24 -15.72 0.88
CA CYS A 311 -4.96 -14.79 1.75
C CYS A 311 -6.34 -14.40 1.19
N LEU A 312 -7.31 -15.32 1.26
CA LEU A 312 -8.70 -15.08 0.88
C LEU A 312 -9.62 -15.09 2.09
N ASN A 313 -10.68 -14.27 2.05
CA ASN A 313 -11.70 -14.29 3.09
C ASN A 313 -12.52 -15.59 3.04
N ALA A 314 -13.37 -15.80 4.05
CA ALA A 314 -14.20 -17.02 4.14
C ALA A 314 -15.08 -17.25 2.89
N GLY A 315 -15.50 -16.19 2.19
CA GLY A 315 -16.24 -16.27 0.94
C GLY A 315 -15.37 -16.32 -0.33
N GLY A 316 -14.07 -16.58 -0.21
CA GLY A 316 -13.15 -16.71 -1.34
C GLY A 316 -12.76 -15.39 -2.03
N LYS A 317 -13.11 -14.22 -1.45
CA LYS A 317 -12.79 -12.93 -2.06
C LYS A 317 -11.45 -12.38 -1.56
N PRO A 318 -10.65 -11.73 -2.43
CA PRO A 318 -9.42 -11.06 -2.04
C PRO A 318 -9.66 -9.93 -1.04
N TYR A 319 -8.71 -9.71 -0.14
CA TYR A 319 -8.72 -8.55 0.74
C TYR A 319 -8.07 -7.34 0.09
N ALA A 320 -8.65 -6.16 0.31
CA ALA A 320 -7.88 -4.93 0.23
C ALA A 320 -6.83 -4.92 1.35
N THR A 321 -5.59 -4.47 1.05
CA THR A 321 -4.48 -4.46 2.03
C THR A 321 -4.85 -3.77 3.35
N GLN A 322 -5.59 -2.66 3.27
CA GLN A 322 -6.06 -1.93 4.45
C GLN A 322 -7.11 -2.71 5.26
N ALA A 323 -8.01 -3.43 4.58
CA ALA A 323 -8.99 -4.28 5.26
C ALA A 323 -8.30 -5.45 5.98
N PHE A 324 -7.25 -6.02 5.39
CA PHE A 324 -6.44 -7.06 6.01
C PHE A 324 -5.65 -6.55 7.21
N ALA A 325 -5.04 -5.36 7.11
CA ALA A 325 -4.35 -4.74 8.24
C ALA A 325 -5.31 -4.50 9.43
N LYS A 326 -6.56 -4.10 9.16
CA LYS A 326 -7.62 -4.02 10.19
C LYS A 326 -8.04 -5.39 10.73
N LEU A 327 -8.00 -6.44 9.92
CA LEU A 327 -8.23 -7.81 10.40
C LEU A 327 -7.14 -8.22 11.40
N VAL A 328 -5.86 -8.02 11.05
CA VAL A 328 -4.72 -8.30 11.93
C VAL A 328 -4.84 -7.52 13.24
N ALA A 329 -5.15 -6.22 13.17
CA ALA A 329 -5.38 -5.40 14.36
C ALA A 329 -6.54 -5.94 15.22
N ARG A 330 -7.67 -6.33 14.62
CA ARG A 330 -8.80 -6.90 15.36
C ARG A 330 -8.47 -8.21 16.06
N ILE A 331 -7.69 -9.10 15.41
CA ILE A 331 -7.23 -10.35 16.01
C ILE A 331 -6.39 -10.06 17.25
N ARG A 332 -5.35 -9.22 17.07
CA ARG A 332 -4.48 -8.76 18.16
C ARG A 332 -5.28 -8.12 19.30
N ASP A 333 -6.15 -7.17 18.99
CA ASP A 333 -6.89 -6.43 20.00
C ASP A 333 -7.88 -7.33 20.74
N LYS A 334 -8.46 -8.33 20.06
CA LYS A 334 -9.28 -9.35 20.72
C LYS A 334 -8.43 -10.22 21.65
N ALA A 335 -7.27 -10.68 21.21
CA ALA A 335 -6.36 -11.47 22.03
C ALA A 335 -5.94 -10.74 23.31
N LEU A 336 -5.51 -9.48 23.17
CA LEU A 336 -5.15 -8.61 24.28
C LEU A 336 -6.31 -8.37 25.26
N ARG A 337 -7.56 -8.36 24.77
CA ARG A 337 -8.74 -8.24 25.65
C ARG A 337 -9.10 -9.56 26.34
N ASP A 338 -8.99 -10.68 25.62
CA ASP A 338 -9.36 -11.99 26.15
C ASP A 338 -8.36 -12.45 27.22
N ASP A 339 -7.06 -12.17 27.04
CA ASP A 339 -5.99 -12.50 27.99
C ASP A 339 -4.81 -11.52 27.85
N PRO A 340 -4.81 -10.40 28.60
CA PRO A 340 -3.80 -9.35 28.48
C PRO A 340 -2.39 -9.81 28.85
N GLU A 341 -2.24 -10.67 29.84
CA GLU A 341 -0.93 -11.11 30.34
C GLU A 341 -0.25 -12.04 29.34
N ARG A 342 -0.99 -13.06 28.84
CA ARG A 342 -0.47 -13.96 27.81
C ARG A 342 -0.16 -13.25 26.51
N ASN A 343 -0.94 -12.22 26.16
CA ASN A 343 -0.85 -11.56 24.86
C ASN A 343 -0.11 -10.23 24.87
N ALA A 344 0.49 -9.82 25.98
CA ALA A 344 1.16 -8.52 26.12
C ALA A 344 2.18 -8.25 25.01
N ALA A 345 2.93 -9.28 24.59
CA ALA A 345 3.94 -9.20 23.53
C ALA A 345 3.35 -8.89 22.13
N LEU A 346 2.04 -9.05 21.93
CA LEU A 346 1.35 -8.68 20.69
C LEU A 346 1.08 -7.18 20.58
N THR A 347 1.36 -6.39 21.62
CA THR A 347 1.13 -4.93 21.60
C THR A 347 1.89 -4.28 20.44
N GLY A 348 1.16 -3.60 19.55
CA GLY A 348 1.75 -2.96 18.37
C GLY A 348 2.15 -3.92 17.24
N PHE A 349 1.80 -5.21 17.33
CA PHE A 349 2.06 -6.19 16.28
C PHE A 349 1.46 -5.76 14.94
N THR A 350 2.25 -5.91 13.87
CA THR A 350 1.85 -5.69 12.47
C THR A 350 2.63 -6.61 11.54
N LEU A 351 2.08 -6.92 10.36
CA LEU A 351 2.79 -7.71 9.33
C LEU A 351 4.06 -7.02 8.83
N ASP A 352 4.10 -5.68 8.83
CA ASP A 352 5.32 -4.94 8.47
C ASP A 352 6.41 -5.19 9.52
N ALA A 353 6.04 -5.25 10.81
CA ALA A 353 6.96 -5.60 11.88
C ALA A 353 7.45 -7.05 11.77
N CYS A 354 6.64 -8.00 11.29
CA CYS A 354 7.07 -9.38 11.01
C CYS A 354 8.23 -9.41 10.00
N ARG A 355 8.08 -8.70 8.88
CA ARG A 355 9.16 -8.62 7.87
C ARG A 355 10.42 -7.98 8.45
N HIS A 356 10.28 -6.90 9.22
CA HIS A 356 11.42 -6.28 9.89
C HIS A 356 12.06 -7.20 10.94
N GLY A 357 11.26 -8.03 11.61
CA GLY A 357 11.67 -9.08 12.51
C GLY A 357 12.58 -10.10 11.86
N GLY A 358 12.08 -10.80 10.83
CA GLY A 358 12.86 -11.82 10.14
C GLY A 358 14.15 -11.28 9.52
N MET A 359 14.12 -10.06 8.97
CA MET A 359 15.35 -9.41 8.47
C MET A 359 16.35 -9.04 9.58
N THR A 360 15.88 -8.76 10.79
CA THR A 360 16.75 -8.47 11.93
C THR A 360 17.36 -9.75 12.48
N GLU A 361 16.54 -10.81 12.64
CA GLU A 361 17.00 -12.13 13.09
C GLU A 361 18.13 -12.68 12.21
N LEU A 362 17.98 -12.60 10.89
CA LEU A 362 19.01 -13.06 9.96
C LEU A 362 20.32 -12.28 10.08
N GLU A 363 20.26 -10.95 10.27
CA GLU A 363 21.46 -10.14 10.47
C GLU A 363 22.12 -10.40 11.82
N GLU A 364 21.34 -10.71 12.85
CA GLU A 364 21.85 -11.17 14.15
C GLU A 364 22.49 -12.56 14.08
N ALA A 365 21.97 -13.44 13.21
CA ALA A 365 22.59 -14.71 12.85
C ALA A 365 23.88 -14.55 12.02
N GLY A 366 24.26 -13.32 11.67
CA GLY A 366 25.56 -13.01 11.05
C GLY A 366 25.56 -13.09 9.53
N LEU A 367 24.40 -13.00 8.87
CA LEU A 367 24.32 -12.94 7.41
C LEU A 367 25.15 -11.76 6.87
N THR A 368 25.82 -12.02 5.76
CA THR A 368 26.42 -10.96 4.95
C THR A 368 25.34 -10.13 4.26
N GLU A 369 25.68 -8.89 3.87
CA GLU A 369 24.77 -8.04 3.10
C GLU A 369 24.31 -8.72 1.80
N GLY A 370 25.20 -9.47 1.13
CA GLY A 370 24.88 -10.19 -0.10
C GLY A 370 23.82 -11.28 0.11
N GLU A 371 23.97 -12.08 1.16
CA GLU A 371 22.99 -13.12 1.54
C GLU A 371 21.65 -12.51 1.94
N GLY A 372 21.69 -11.44 2.75
CA GLY A 372 20.49 -10.71 3.14
C GLY A 372 19.75 -10.09 1.96
N MET A 373 20.47 -9.51 0.99
CA MET A 373 19.89 -8.97 -0.24
C MET A 373 19.30 -10.06 -1.13
N ALA A 374 19.96 -11.21 -1.24
CA ALA A 374 19.46 -12.36 -2.00
C ALA A 374 18.12 -12.87 -1.44
N LEU A 375 18.05 -13.12 -0.12
CA LEU A 375 16.82 -13.58 0.55
C LEU A 375 15.69 -12.55 0.52
N SER A 376 16.02 -11.26 0.60
CA SER A 376 14.99 -10.22 0.65
C SER A 376 14.61 -9.64 -0.73
N ALA A 377 15.24 -10.16 -1.80
CA ALA A 377 15.12 -9.72 -3.19
C ALA A 377 15.41 -8.21 -3.41
N HIS A 378 16.31 -7.63 -2.62
CA HIS A 378 16.74 -6.25 -2.78
C HIS A 378 17.87 -6.12 -3.80
N LYS A 379 17.70 -5.23 -4.79
CA LYS A 379 18.74 -4.94 -5.80
C LYS A 379 19.83 -3.97 -5.32
N GLN A 380 19.53 -3.16 -4.31
CA GLN A 380 20.42 -2.09 -3.83
C GLN A 380 20.60 -2.17 -2.31
N ALA A 381 21.85 -2.11 -1.85
CA ALA A 381 22.23 -2.07 -0.42
C ALA A 381 21.45 -1.03 0.39
N LYS A 382 21.29 0.18 -0.17
CA LYS A 382 20.53 1.27 0.47
C LYS A 382 19.07 0.90 0.78
N ALA A 383 18.43 0.08 -0.06
CA ALA A 383 17.07 -0.37 0.19
C ALA A 383 17.02 -1.43 1.29
N TYR A 384 18.05 -2.28 1.37
CA TYR A 384 18.20 -3.33 2.38
C TYR A 384 18.46 -2.76 3.79
N HIS A 385 19.36 -1.77 3.93
CA HIS A 385 19.69 -1.15 5.22
C HIS A 385 18.51 -0.55 5.99
N GLY A 386 17.41 -0.20 5.30
CA GLY A 386 16.21 0.32 5.96
C GLY A 386 15.43 -0.74 6.75
N TYR A 387 15.74 -2.01 6.55
CA TYR A 387 15.00 -3.13 7.12
C TYR A 387 15.68 -3.79 8.31
N ALA A 388 16.97 -4.10 8.19
CA ALA A 388 17.76 -4.66 9.27
C ALA A 388 18.01 -3.62 10.36
N LYS A 389 17.63 -3.93 11.61
CA LYS A 389 17.87 -3.00 12.72
C LYS A 389 19.33 -3.05 13.15
N ARG A 390 19.80 -1.92 13.69
CA ARG A 390 21.07 -1.87 14.41
C ARG A 390 20.79 -2.33 15.83
N THR A 391 21.24 -3.53 16.19
CA THR A 391 21.10 -4.09 17.53
C THR A 391 22.48 -4.24 18.17
N GLN A 392 22.52 -4.36 19.51
CA GLN A 392 23.78 -4.62 20.21
C GLN A 392 24.34 -6.00 19.86
N GLU A 393 23.47 -7.00 19.66
CA GLU A 393 23.82 -8.35 19.22
C GLU A 393 24.60 -8.33 17.91
N ARG A 394 24.17 -7.48 16.96
CA ARG A 394 24.87 -7.26 15.70
C ARG A 394 26.31 -6.73 15.87
N ALA A 395 26.63 -6.07 16.98
CA ALA A 395 27.99 -5.65 17.31
C ALA A 395 28.82 -6.76 17.97
N VAL A 396 28.18 -7.77 18.58
CA VAL A 396 28.84 -8.90 19.24
C VAL A 396 29.58 -9.76 18.22
N GLY A 397 28.93 -10.17 17.12
CA GLY A 397 29.55 -11.01 16.09
C GLY A 397 30.88 -10.46 15.55
N PRO A 398 30.92 -9.21 15.04
CA PRO A 398 32.16 -8.56 14.63
C PRO A 398 33.18 -8.41 15.77
N SER A 399 32.73 -8.16 17.00
CA SER A 399 33.62 -8.05 18.17
C SER A 399 34.26 -9.39 18.54
N LEU A 400 33.52 -10.49 18.46
CA LEU A 400 34.02 -11.86 18.64
C LEU A 400 34.98 -12.25 17.50
N LYS A 401 34.65 -11.93 16.24
CA LYS A 401 35.55 -12.12 15.09
C LYS A 401 36.86 -11.35 15.28
N ARG A 402 36.80 -10.10 15.75
CA ARG A 402 38.00 -9.29 16.08
C ARG A 402 38.82 -9.93 17.20
N ARG A 403 38.18 -10.42 18.26
CA ARG A 403 38.87 -11.13 19.35
C ARG A 403 39.54 -12.39 18.84
N ALA A 404 38.83 -13.21 18.07
CA ALA A 404 39.37 -14.44 17.47
C ALA A 404 40.58 -14.14 16.56
N PHE A 405 40.51 -13.08 15.74
CA PHE A 405 41.64 -12.64 14.92
C PHE A 405 42.86 -12.24 15.77
N ARG A 406 42.67 -11.46 16.86
CA ARG A 406 43.76 -11.10 17.76
C ARG A 406 44.38 -12.32 18.45
N VAL A 407 43.56 -13.22 18.96
CA VAL A 407 44.00 -14.46 19.61
C VAL A 407 44.79 -15.33 18.63
N ALA A 408 44.35 -15.44 17.38
CA ALA A 408 45.06 -16.18 16.34
C ALA A 408 46.38 -15.50 15.92
N ALA A 409 46.45 -14.17 15.92
CA ALA A 409 47.67 -13.40 15.63
C ALA A 409 48.67 -13.37 16.81
N GLU A 410 48.18 -13.53 18.04
CA GLU A 410 48.98 -13.59 19.27
C GLU A 410 49.39 -15.02 19.64
N ALA A 411 48.84 -16.04 18.96
CA ALA A 411 49.31 -17.41 19.09
C ALA A 411 50.76 -17.50 18.57
N PRO A 412 51.73 -17.95 19.38
CA PRO A 412 53.12 -18.07 18.93
C PRO A 412 53.17 -19.03 17.74
N ASN A 413 53.88 -18.65 16.67
CA ASN A 413 54.18 -19.51 15.53
C ASN A 413 54.70 -20.85 16.05
N GLY A 414 53.83 -21.86 16.03
CA GLY A 414 54.13 -23.21 16.45
C GLY A 414 55.26 -23.77 15.59
N THR A 415 56.33 -24.12 16.28
CA THR A 415 57.52 -24.84 15.86
C THR A 415 57.18 -25.89 14.80
N SER A 416 57.79 -25.77 13.62
CA SER A 416 57.85 -26.87 12.64
C SER A 416 58.76 -27.97 13.18
N GLU A 417 58.22 -28.91 13.95
CA GLU A 417 58.91 -30.17 14.21
C GLU A 417 58.82 -31.03 12.95
N ASN A 418 59.95 -31.06 12.24
CA ASN A 418 60.25 -31.98 11.15
C ASN A 418 60.27 -33.41 11.72
N ALA A 419 59.14 -34.10 11.68
CA ALA A 419 59.09 -35.55 11.90
C ALA A 419 59.67 -36.25 10.66
N GLY A 420 60.99 -36.44 10.67
CA GLY A 420 61.68 -37.32 9.71
C GLY A 420 61.18 -38.74 9.86
N GLN A 421 60.27 -39.15 8.97
CA GLN A 421 59.96 -40.56 8.73
C GLN A 421 61.14 -41.20 7.99
N THR A 422 61.96 -41.96 8.71
CA THR A 422 62.83 -42.96 8.10
C THR A 422 62.22 -44.33 8.36
N THR A 423 61.61 -44.93 7.34
CA THR A 423 61.29 -46.36 7.31
C THR A 423 61.84 -46.97 6.02
N GLY A 424 62.65 -48.04 6.18
CA GLY A 424 62.65 -49.18 5.25
C GLY A 424 63.80 -49.33 4.26
N ARG A 425 64.83 -50.09 4.67
CA ARG A 425 65.51 -51.21 3.95
C ARG A 425 65.79 -51.11 2.44
N ASN A 426 67.08 -51.29 2.08
CA ASN A 426 67.54 -52.59 1.55
C ASN A 426 69.07 -52.74 1.61
N ALA A 427 69.48 -53.95 1.97
CA ALA A 427 70.85 -54.45 1.94
C ALA A 427 71.21 -54.97 0.54
N SER A 428 72.48 -54.83 0.13
CA SER A 428 73.30 -55.89 -0.48
C SER A 428 74.55 -55.32 -1.16
N ALA A 429 75.71 -55.89 -0.81
CA ALA A 429 76.91 -56.15 -1.63
C ALA A 429 77.59 -54.93 -2.33
N ASP A 430 78.87 -54.85 -2.63
CA ASP A 430 80.01 -55.77 -2.65
C ASP A 430 81.26 -54.90 -2.83
N SER A 431 82.42 -55.44 -2.46
CA SER A 431 83.78 -55.22 -2.99
C SER A 431 84.28 -53.80 -3.41
N GLY A 432 85.41 -53.39 -2.84
CA GLY A 432 86.32 -52.39 -3.44
C GLY A 432 87.20 -51.66 -2.44
#